data_AF-E3EIH9-F1
#
_entry.id   AF-E3EIH9-F1
#
_cell.length_a   1.000
_cell.length_b   1.000
_cell.length_c   1.000
_cell.angle_alpha   90.00
_cell.angle_beta   90.00
_cell.angle_gamma   90.00
#
_symmetry.space_group_name_H-M   'P 1'
#
loop_
_entity.id
_entity.type
_entity.pdbx_description
1 polymer ?
#
loop_
_entity_poly.entity_id
_entity_poly.type
_entity_poly.pdbx_seq_one_letter_code
_entity_poly.pdbx_strand_id
1 'polypeptide(L)'
;MNLNEIKQLPDVMSKEQLESYIIQYLDSIENLEKLNILETLECFSEFADRKTYTYELLSDLLRKRLNSFLQKIWNDTSTEIVDVYSSVVVNLNLKNSYNLMKESLNKDLNEDVREIIEETVDEIGEDIEVPFKMN
;
A
#
# COMPACT_ATOMS: atom_id res chain seq x y z
N MET A 1 -4.00 -12.52 10.75
CA MET A 1 -3.00 -11.80 11.57
C MET A 1 -3.59 -10.44 11.91
N ASN A 2 -3.24 -9.83 13.04
CA ASN A 2 -3.59 -8.44 13.36
C ASN A 2 -2.34 -7.54 13.38
N LEU A 3 -2.55 -6.23 13.51
CA LEU A 3 -1.46 -5.24 13.48
C LEU A 3 -0.37 -5.51 14.52
N ASN A 4 -0.76 -5.88 15.74
CA ASN A 4 0.21 -6.16 16.81
C ASN A 4 1.07 -7.37 16.48
N GLU A 5 0.50 -8.43 15.90
CA GLU A 5 1.25 -9.61 15.46
C GLU A 5 2.23 -9.26 14.32
N ILE A 6 1.80 -8.42 13.38
CA ILE A 6 2.62 -7.98 12.24
C ILE A 6 3.81 -7.12 12.71
N LYS A 7 3.59 -6.20 13.66
CA LYS A 7 4.64 -5.38 14.28
C LYS A 7 5.74 -6.19 14.98
N GLN A 8 5.47 -7.43 15.36
CA GLN A 8 6.46 -8.32 15.98
C GLN A 8 7.24 -9.16 14.96
N LEU A 9 6.92 -9.07 13.67
CA LEU A 9 7.71 -9.75 12.63
C LEU A 9 9.10 -9.12 12.51
N PRO A 10 10.14 -9.90 12.16
CA PRO A 10 11.47 -9.36 11.89
C PRO A 10 11.41 -8.24 10.84
N ASP A 11 12.26 -7.22 10.99
CA ASP A 11 12.34 -6.13 10.00
C ASP A 11 12.98 -6.61 8.69
N VAL A 12 13.99 -7.48 8.80
CA VAL A 12 14.71 -8.07 7.67
C VAL A 12 14.26 -9.51 7.49
N MET A 13 13.73 -9.82 6.31
CA MET A 13 13.33 -11.17 5.91
C MET A 13 13.50 -11.36 4.40
N SER A 14 13.48 -12.61 3.94
CA SER A 14 13.49 -12.87 2.50
C SER A 14 12.19 -12.39 1.86
N LYS A 15 12.25 -12.08 0.56
CA LYS A 15 11.06 -11.76 -0.24
C LYS A 15 9.98 -12.83 -0.09
N GLU A 16 10.33 -14.11 -0.17
CA GLU A 16 9.37 -15.22 -0.08
C GLU A 16 8.68 -15.28 1.29
N GLN A 17 9.42 -14.99 2.37
CA GLN A 17 8.84 -14.92 3.71
C GLN A 17 7.85 -13.76 3.83
N LEU A 18 8.23 -12.58 3.33
CA LEU A 18 7.36 -11.41 3.33
C LEU A 18 6.09 -11.65 2.52
N GLU A 19 6.22 -12.19 1.30
CA GLU A 19 5.07 -12.54 0.46
C GLU A 19 4.15 -13.55 1.15
N SER A 20 4.71 -14.54 1.85
CA SER A 20 3.91 -15.51 2.63
C SER A 20 3.10 -14.83 3.72
N TYR A 21 3.66 -13.87 4.46
CA TYR A 21 2.91 -13.12 5.49
C TYR A 21 1.82 -12.23 4.90
N ILE A 22 2.12 -11.53 3.80
CA ILE A 22 1.13 -10.71 3.10
C ILE A 22 -0.03 -11.57 2.61
N ILE A 23 0.26 -12.73 2.01
CA ILE A 23 -0.76 -13.68 1.54
C ILE A 23 -1.61 -14.18 2.70
N GLN A 24 -0.99 -14.61 3.80
CA GLN A 24 -1.71 -15.06 5.00
C GLN A 24 -2.61 -13.97 5.56
N TYR A 25 -2.15 -12.71 5.57
CA TYR A 25 -2.95 -11.58 6.02
C TYR A 25 -4.13 -11.33 5.09
N LEU A 26 -3.90 -11.23 3.77
CA LEU A 26 -4.95 -11.09 2.76
C LEU A 26 -6.02 -12.18 2.86
N ASP A 27 -5.60 -13.44 2.95
CA ASP A 27 -6.50 -14.59 3.11
C ASP A 27 -7.41 -14.45 4.35
N SER A 28 -6.92 -13.79 5.40
CA SER A 28 -7.68 -13.56 6.63
C SER A 28 -8.66 -12.39 6.58
N ILE A 29 -8.49 -11.45 5.63
CA ILE A 29 -9.28 -10.21 5.58
C ILE A 29 -10.18 -10.06 4.35
N GLU A 30 -9.84 -10.67 3.21
CA GLU A 30 -10.48 -10.38 1.92
C GLU A 30 -11.99 -10.70 1.86
N ASN A 31 -12.47 -11.60 2.72
CA ASN A 31 -13.86 -12.05 2.75
C ASN A 31 -14.64 -11.52 3.96
N LEU A 32 -14.06 -10.59 4.74
CA LEU A 32 -14.75 -10.00 5.88
C LEU A 32 -15.85 -9.05 5.40
N GLU A 33 -17.04 -9.14 6.00
CA GLU A 33 -18.15 -8.23 5.69
C GLU A 33 -17.85 -6.77 6.08
N LYS A 34 -17.01 -6.59 7.11
CA LYS A 34 -16.60 -5.28 7.62
C LYS A 34 -15.10 -5.29 7.87
N LEU A 35 -14.45 -4.24 7.38
CA LEU A 35 -13.03 -3.99 7.52
C LEU A 35 -12.81 -2.64 8.20
N ASN A 36 -11.90 -2.62 9.15
CA ASN A 36 -11.32 -1.36 9.62
C ASN A 36 -10.27 -0.95 8.59
N ILE A 37 -10.62 -0.02 7.69
CA ILE A 37 -9.78 0.38 6.56
C ILE A 37 -8.42 0.91 7.04
N LEU A 38 -8.42 1.79 8.06
CA LEU A 38 -7.20 2.39 8.57
C LEU A 38 -6.25 1.33 9.14
N GLU A 39 -6.74 0.49 10.07
CA GLU A 39 -5.92 -0.59 10.66
C GLU A 39 -5.44 -1.59 9.59
N THR A 40 -6.24 -1.82 8.55
CA THR A 40 -5.85 -2.65 7.41
C THR A 40 -4.68 -2.03 6.64
N LEU A 41 -4.74 -0.72 6.38
CA LEU A 41 -3.66 0.01 5.72
C LEU A 41 -2.41 0.09 6.60
N GLU A 42 -2.54 0.29 7.92
CA GLU A 42 -1.42 0.23 8.86
C GLU A 42 -0.72 -1.14 8.81
N CYS A 43 -1.48 -2.24 8.71
CA CYS A 43 -0.91 -3.57 8.53
C CYS A 43 -0.11 -3.69 7.20
N PHE A 44 -0.61 -3.11 6.11
CA PHE A 44 0.12 -3.07 4.85
C PHE A 44 1.33 -2.13 4.89
N SER A 45 1.28 -1.05 5.67
CA SER A 45 2.42 -0.16 5.87
C SER A 45 3.58 -0.90 6.52
N GLU A 46 3.31 -1.72 7.54
CA GLU A 46 4.32 -2.56 8.19
C GLU A 46 4.97 -3.56 7.21
N PHE A 47 4.20 -4.10 6.25
CA PHE A 47 4.75 -4.94 5.19
C PHE A 47 5.54 -4.13 4.15
N ALA A 48 5.11 -2.91 3.86
CA ALA A 48 5.78 -2.01 2.93
C ALA A 48 7.17 -1.60 3.45
N ASP A 49 7.28 -1.28 4.74
CA ASP A 49 8.55 -0.99 5.41
C ASP A 49 9.51 -2.18 5.29
N ARG A 50 9.02 -3.40 5.56
CA ARG A 50 9.81 -4.64 5.44
C ARG A 50 10.22 -4.93 4.00
N LYS A 51 9.37 -4.61 3.02
CA LYS A 51 9.68 -4.76 1.60
C LYS A 51 10.86 -3.87 1.18
N THR A 52 11.10 -2.72 1.83
CA THR A 52 12.26 -1.88 1.49
C THR A 52 13.60 -2.62 1.73
N TYR A 53 13.67 -3.50 2.73
CA TYR A 53 14.87 -4.28 3.04
C TYR A 53 15.15 -5.43 2.07
N THR A 54 14.20 -5.81 1.23
CA THR A 54 14.40 -6.89 0.24
C THR A 54 15.10 -6.39 -1.02
N TYR A 55 15.04 -5.08 -1.30
CA TYR A 55 15.47 -4.48 -2.58
C TYR A 55 14.83 -5.11 -3.82
N GLU A 56 13.72 -5.84 -3.64
CA GLU A 56 13.03 -6.57 -4.68
C GLU A 56 11.57 -6.14 -4.76
N LEU A 57 11.00 -6.21 -5.96
CA LEU A 57 9.56 -6.14 -6.13
C LEU A 57 8.92 -7.43 -5.62
N LEU A 58 7.73 -7.31 -5.03
CA LEU A 58 6.85 -8.46 -4.81
C LEU A 58 6.50 -9.10 -6.17
N SER A 59 6.17 -10.39 -6.16
CA SER A 59 5.76 -11.14 -7.33
C SER A 59 4.55 -10.47 -8.02
N ASP A 60 4.53 -10.51 -9.35
CA ASP A 60 3.47 -9.87 -10.14
C ASP A 60 2.07 -10.36 -9.77
N LEU A 61 1.95 -11.64 -9.41
CA LEU A 61 0.69 -12.23 -8.96
C LEU A 61 0.21 -11.56 -7.66
N LEU A 62 1.11 -11.42 -6.68
CA LEU A 62 0.77 -10.78 -5.42
C LEU A 62 0.50 -9.29 -5.59
N ARG A 63 1.32 -8.56 -6.37
CA ARG A 63 1.07 -7.15 -6.69
C ARG A 63 -0.30 -6.94 -7.35
N LYS A 64 -0.70 -7.82 -8.27
CA LYS A 64 -2.04 -7.76 -8.89
C LYS A 64 -3.15 -7.96 -7.86
N ARG A 65 -3.01 -8.96 -6.97
CA ARG A 65 -3.96 -9.22 -5.88
C ARG A 65 -4.09 -8.03 -4.95
N LEU A 66 -2.96 -7.46 -4.51
CA LEU A 66 -2.91 -6.26 -3.67
C LEU A 66 -3.56 -5.05 -4.35
N ASN A 67 -3.25 -4.78 -5.63
CA ASN A 67 -3.93 -3.71 -6.39
C ASN A 67 -5.44 -3.91 -6.35
N SER A 68 -5.94 -5.11 -6.69
CA SER A 68 -7.38 -5.38 -6.68
C SER A 68 -8.01 -5.25 -5.29
N PHE A 69 -7.28 -5.57 -4.22
CA PHE A 69 -7.76 -5.40 -2.86
C PHE A 69 -7.76 -3.92 -2.45
N LEU A 70 -6.64 -3.22 -2.60
CA LEU A 70 -6.50 -1.82 -2.18
C LEU A 70 -7.41 -0.88 -2.97
N GLN A 71 -7.68 -1.15 -4.25
CA GLN A 71 -8.66 -0.37 -5.00
C GLN A 71 -10.08 -0.45 -4.42
N LYS A 72 -10.46 -1.57 -3.79
CA LYS A 72 -11.79 -1.75 -3.17
C LYS A 72 -11.95 -0.97 -1.88
N ILE A 73 -10.84 -0.73 -1.16
CA ILE A 73 -10.85 -0.04 0.13
C ILE A 73 -10.40 1.43 0.03
N TRP A 74 -10.11 1.91 -1.19
CA TRP A 74 -9.77 3.31 -1.44
C TRP A 74 -10.89 4.24 -0.97
N ASN A 75 -10.51 5.29 -0.24
CA ASN A 75 -11.43 6.30 0.28
C ASN A 75 -10.76 7.69 0.25
N ASP A 76 -11.17 8.52 -0.70
CA ASP A 76 -10.67 9.87 -0.94
C ASP A 76 -11.37 10.96 -0.09
N THR A 77 -12.15 10.56 0.92
CA THR A 77 -12.85 11.48 1.83
C THR A 77 -12.18 11.64 3.19
N SER A 78 -11.13 10.88 3.46
CA SER A 78 -10.42 10.86 4.74
C SER A 78 -8.93 11.11 4.52
N THR A 79 -8.44 12.25 5.00
CA THR A 79 -7.03 12.65 4.93
C THR A 79 -6.10 11.57 5.51
N GLU A 80 -6.44 11.02 6.69
CA GLU A 80 -5.67 9.96 7.34
C GLU A 80 -5.61 8.67 6.51
N ILE A 81 -6.71 8.25 5.90
CA ILE A 81 -6.72 7.07 5.02
C ILE A 81 -5.89 7.33 3.76
N VAL A 82 -6.02 8.51 3.15
CA VAL A 82 -5.29 8.88 1.94
C VAL A 82 -3.78 8.91 2.18
N ASP A 83 -3.35 9.48 3.30
CA ASP A 83 -1.94 9.52 3.71
C ASP A 83 -1.34 8.10 3.81
N VAL A 84 -1.93 7.24 4.63
CA VAL A 84 -1.42 5.86 4.80
C VAL A 84 -1.54 5.06 3.50
N TYR A 85 -2.63 5.22 2.74
CA TYR A 85 -2.83 4.54 1.45
C TYR A 85 -1.75 4.92 0.45
N SER A 86 -1.41 6.20 0.34
CA SER A 86 -0.40 6.71 -0.58
C SER A 86 0.96 6.06 -0.29
N SER A 87 1.39 6.06 0.97
CA SER A 87 2.61 5.41 1.42
C SER A 87 2.64 3.91 1.09
N VAL A 88 1.55 3.18 1.39
CA VAL A 88 1.44 1.74 1.11
C VAL A 88 1.57 1.46 -0.39
N VAL A 89 0.83 2.20 -1.21
CA VAL A 89 0.81 2.00 -2.66
C VAL A 89 2.15 2.28 -3.30
N VAL A 90 2.83 3.35 -2.86
CA VAL A 90 4.15 3.73 -3.31
C VAL A 90 5.19 2.68 -2.94
N ASN A 91 5.29 2.36 -1.65
CA ASN A 91 6.34 1.49 -1.15
C ASN A 91 6.19 0.03 -1.63
N LEU A 92 4.97 -0.42 -1.90
CA LEU A 92 4.67 -1.73 -2.50
C LEU A 92 4.67 -1.74 -4.04
N ASN A 93 4.93 -0.61 -4.69
CA ASN A 93 4.99 -0.45 -6.15
C ASN A 93 3.68 -0.90 -6.86
N LEU A 94 2.53 -0.44 -6.36
CA LEU A 94 1.20 -0.85 -6.81
C LEU A 94 0.61 0.11 -7.84
N LYS A 95 1.07 -0.01 -9.09
CA LYS A 95 0.75 0.90 -10.20
C LYS A 95 -0.72 1.19 -10.44
N ASN A 96 -1.60 0.20 -10.38
CA ASN A 96 -3.02 0.43 -10.69
C ASN A 96 -3.73 1.17 -9.55
N SER A 97 -3.34 0.92 -8.29
CA SER A 97 -3.81 1.69 -7.13
C SER A 97 -3.24 3.11 -7.14
N TYR A 98 -1.99 3.28 -7.54
CA TYR A 98 -1.38 4.61 -7.70
C TYR A 98 -2.10 5.44 -8.76
N ASN A 99 -2.38 4.86 -9.91
CA ASN A 99 -3.14 5.53 -10.97
C ASN A 99 -4.56 5.89 -10.51
N LEU A 100 -5.25 5.02 -9.76
CA LEU A 100 -6.57 5.33 -9.19
C LEU A 100 -6.53 6.54 -8.24
N MET A 101 -5.51 6.58 -7.36
CA MET A 101 -5.29 7.70 -6.46
C MET A 101 -5.05 8.99 -7.25
N LYS A 102 -4.12 8.97 -8.21
CA LYS A 102 -3.82 10.11 -9.10
C LYS A 102 -5.04 10.59 -9.89
N GLU A 103 -5.83 9.67 -10.43
CA GLU A 103 -7.07 9.99 -11.17
C GLU A 103 -8.10 10.70 -10.29
N SER A 104 -8.05 10.52 -8.96
CA SER A 104 -8.96 11.19 -8.02
C SER A 104 -8.74 12.70 -7.96
N LEU A 105 -7.58 13.23 -8.40
CA LEU A 105 -7.33 14.67 -8.53
C LEU A 105 -8.31 15.39 -9.48
N ASN A 106 -8.96 14.64 -10.38
CA ASN A 106 -10.00 15.16 -11.28
C ASN A 106 -11.36 15.37 -10.60
N LYS A 107 -11.50 14.95 -9.33
CA LYS A 107 -12.72 15.13 -8.52
C LYS A 107 -12.62 16.42 -7.70
N ASP A 108 -13.75 16.81 -7.12
CA ASP A 108 -13.79 17.82 -6.07
C ASP A 108 -13.38 17.17 -4.74
N LEU A 109 -12.14 17.42 -4.33
CA LEU A 109 -11.51 16.84 -3.13
C LEU A 109 -11.37 17.92 -2.06
N ASN A 110 -11.34 17.50 -0.79
CA ASN A 110 -10.84 18.36 0.28
C ASN A 110 -9.39 18.79 -0.04
N GLU A 111 -9.04 20.02 0.34
CA GLU A 111 -7.71 20.60 0.12
C GLU A 111 -6.57 19.73 0.68
N ASP A 112 -6.70 19.24 1.92
CA ASP A 112 -5.68 18.40 2.57
C ASP A 112 -5.49 17.07 1.82
N VAL A 113 -6.60 16.46 1.35
CA VAL A 113 -6.55 15.22 0.57
C VAL A 113 -5.88 15.45 -0.78
N ARG A 114 -6.21 16.57 -1.43
CA ARG A 114 -5.61 16.95 -2.71
C ARG A 114 -4.10 17.15 -2.56
N GLU A 115 -3.68 17.90 -1.54
CA GLU A 115 -2.27 18.19 -1.25
C GLU A 115 -1.46 16.89 -1.13
N ILE A 116 -1.91 15.93 -0.31
CA ILE A 116 -1.23 14.64 -0.16
C ILE A 116 -1.04 13.92 -1.50
N ILE A 117 -2.09 13.88 -2.33
CA ILE A 117 -2.03 13.16 -3.62
C ILE A 117 -1.10 13.91 -4.59
N GLU A 118 -1.15 15.24 -4.64
CA GLU A 118 -0.27 16.06 -5.48
C GLU A 118 1.19 15.92 -5.08
N GLU A 119 1.50 16.03 -3.78
CA GLU A 119 2.86 15.82 -3.25
C GLU A 119 3.39 14.42 -3.57
N THR A 120 2.57 13.39 -3.34
CA THR A 120 2.94 12.01 -3.66
C THR A 120 3.23 11.84 -5.15
N VAL A 121 2.42 12.44 -6.02
CA VAL A 121 2.60 12.33 -7.48
C VAL A 121 3.83 13.09 -7.95
N ASP A 122 4.11 14.26 -7.38
CA ASP A 122 5.29 15.06 -7.69
C ASP A 122 6.59 14.38 -7.24
N GLU A 123 6.58 13.69 -6.10
CA GLU A 123 7.73 12.93 -5.59
C GLU A 123 8.05 11.68 -6.42
N ILE A 124 7.01 10.93 -6.82
CA ILE A 124 7.18 9.62 -7.46
C ILE A 124 7.21 9.71 -8.98
N GLY A 125 6.49 10.66 -9.57
CA GLY A 125 6.33 10.82 -11.01
C GLY A 125 5.42 9.76 -11.64
N GLU A 126 5.70 9.39 -12.89
CA GLU A 126 4.82 8.52 -13.70
C GLU A 126 5.10 7.01 -13.53
N ASP A 127 6.30 6.62 -13.10
CA ASP A 127 6.72 5.21 -13.06
C ASP A 127 7.09 4.73 -11.66
N ILE A 128 6.12 4.10 -11.02
CA ILE A 128 6.24 3.52 -9.68
C ILE A 128 6.80 2.08 -9.70
N GLU A 129 7.09 1.47 -10.85
CA GLU A 129 7.56 0.08 -10.92
C GLU A 129 9.07 -0.08 -10.85
N VAL A 130 9.79 1.01 -10.55
CA VAL A 130 11.22 0.97 -10.29
C VAL A 130 11.45 0.78 -8.80
N PRO A 131 12.02 -0.35 -8.34
CA PRO A 131 12.36 -0.50 -6.92
C PRO A 131 13.36 0.58 -6.53
N PHE A 132 13.17 1.18 -5.34
CA PHE A 132 14.12 2.13 -4.78
C PHE A 132 15.52 1.50 -4.74
N LYS A 133 16.48 2.13 -5.43
CA LYS A 133 17.89 1.75 -5.37
C LYS A 133 18.58 2.77 -4.49
N MET A 134 19.11 2.35 -3.34
CA MET A 134 20.15 3.13 -2.68
C MET A 134 21.36 3.17 -3.62
N ASN A 135 21.79 4.37 -4.01
CA ASN A 135 23.07 4.59 -4.68
C ASN A 135 24.23 4.46 -3.69
#